data_AF-A0A2K5JMI2-F1
#
_entry.id   AF-A0A2K5JMI2-F1
#
_cell.length_a   1.000
_cell.length_b   1.000
_cell.length_c   1.000
_cell.angle_alpha   90.00
_cell.angle_beta   90.00
_cell.angle_gamma   90.00
#
_symmetry.space_group_name_H-M   'P 1'
#
loop_
_entity.id
_entity.type
_entity.pdbx_description
1 polymer ?
#
loop_
_entity_poly.entity_id
_entity_poly.type
_entity_poly.pdbx_seq_one_letter_code
_entity_poly.pdbx_strand_id
1 'polypeptide(L)'
;MISQFFILSSKGDPLIYKDFRGDSGGRDVAELFYRKLTGLPGDESPVVMHHDGRHFIHIRHSGLYLVVTTSENVSPFSLLELLSRLATLLGDYCGSLGEGTISRNVALVYELLDEVLDYGYVQTTSTEMLRNFIQTEAVVSKPFSLFDLSSVGLFGAETQQSKVAPSSAASRPVLSSRSDQSQKNEVFLDVVERLSVLIASNVMGQESGSMKSRFTAL
;
A
#
# COMPACT_ATOMS: atom_id res chain seq x y z
N MET A 1 14.16 7.29 16.72
CA MET A 1 13.80 5.89 16.40
C MET A 1 12.28 5.75 16.35
N ILE A 2 11.74 4.76 15.65
CA ILE A 2 10.28 4.56 15.52
C ILE A 2 9.75 3.94 16.82
N SER A 3 8.69 4.50 17.38
CA SER A 3 8.08 4.01 18.61
C SER A 3 6.93 3.06 18.33
N GLN A 4 5.95 3.51 17.55
CA GLN A 4 4.79 2.70 17.14
C GLN A 4 4.56 2.80 15.63
N PHE A 5 3.97 1.74 15.08
CA PHE A 5 3.39 1.72 13.74
C PHE A 5 1.94 1.24 13.86
N PHE A 6 1.02 1.91 13.18
CA PHE A 6 -0.37 1.47 13.11
C PHE A 6 -1.02 1.81 11.78
N ILE A 7 -2.02 1.00 11.42
CA ILE A 7 -2.86 1.18 10.24
C ILE A 7 -4.29 1.40 10.70
N LEU A 8 -4.89 2.51 10.29
CA LEU A 8 -6.30 2.82 10.57
C LEU A 8 -7.16 2.69 9.31
N SER A 9 -8.40 2.29 9.51
CA SER A 9 -9.46 2.41 8.51
C SER A 9 -9.74 3.89 8.21
N SER A 10 -10.52 4.14 7.15
CA SER A 10 -11.00 5.49 6.83
C SER A 10 -11.82 6.12 7.96
N LYS A 11 -12.41 5.29 8.83
CA LYS A 11 -13.24 5.67 9.98
C LYS A 11 -12.44 5.78 11.29
N GLY A 12 -11.14 5.50 11.26
CA GLY A 12 -10.26 5.56 12.43
C GLY A 12 -10.15 4.24 13.20
N ASP A 13 -10.76 3.16 12.73
CA ASP A 13 -10.67 1.85 13.40
C ASP A 13 -9.25 1.28 13.24
N PRO A 14 -8.58 0.86 14.33
CA PRO A 14 -7.24 0.29 14.24
C PRO A 14 -7.29 -1.13 13.67
N LEU A 15 -6.74 -1.29 12.46
CA LEU A 15 -6.60 -2.58 11.79
C LEU A 15 -5.33 -3.30 12.24
N ILE A 16 -4.24 -2.55 12.39
CA ILE A 16 -2.93 -3.03 12.83
C ILE A 16 -2.39 -2.05 13.87
N TYR A 17 -1.78 -2.58 14.93
CA TYR A 17 -1.08 -1.79 15.92
C TYR A 17 0.14 -2.57 16.41
N LYS A 18 1.34 -2.03 16.17
CA LYS A 18 2.61 -2.57 16.66
C LYS A 18 3.33 -1.50 17.46
N ASP A 19 3.63 -1.83 18.70
CA ASP A 19 4.52 -1.05 19.55
C ASP A 19 5.88 -1.74 19.61
N PHE A 20 6.92 -1.06 19.14
CA PHE A 20 8.27 -1.58 19.11
C PHE A 20 9.03 -1.34 20.41
N ARG A 21 8.53 -0.44 21.28
CA ARG A 21 9.27 0.05 22.45
C ARG A 21 8.66 -0.38 23.78
N GLY A 22 7.45 -0.92 23.77
CA GLY A 22 6.70 -1.23 24.99
C GLY A 22 6.29 0.02 25.75
N ASP A 23 6.15 1.14 25.04
CA ASP A 23 5.72 2.42 25.59
C ASP A 23 4.21 2.30 25.90
N SER A 24 3.83 2.49 27.16
CA SER A 24 2.49 2.20 27.71
C SER A 24 1.30 3.01 27.13
N GLY A 25 1.49 3.73 26.02
CA GLY A 25 0.46 4.51 25.33
C GLY A 25 -0.60 3.68 24.58
N GLY A 26 -0.32 2.45 24.18
CA GLY A 26 -1.31 1.51 23.62
C GLY A 26 -2.27 2.07 22.53
N ARG A 27 -3.49 1.50 22.43
CA ARG A 27 -4.53 1.90 21.45
C ARG A 27 -4.95 3.38 21.58
N ASP A 28 -4.72 4.01 22.72
CA ASP A 28 -5.05 5.41 22.97
C ASP A 28 -4.27 6.35 22.02
N VAL A 29 -3.04 5.99 21.65
CA VAL A 29 -2.22 6.75 20.69
C VAL A 29 -2.88 6.82 19.30
N ALA A 30 -3.50 5.72 18.88
CA ALA A 30 -4.12 5.61 17.56
C ALA A 30 -5.43 6.42 17.50
N GLU A 31 -6.24 6.33 18.56
CA GLU A 31 -7.45 7.14 18.73
C GLU A 31 -7.11 8.64 18.81
N LEU A 32 -6.07 8.98 19.58
CA LEU A 32 -5.57 10.34 19.73
C LEU A 32 -5.14 10.95 18.39
N PHE A 33 -4.40 10.19 17.58
CA PHE A 33 -4.04 10.58 16.22
C PHE A 33 -5.29 10.87 15.38
N TYR A 34 -6.25 9.94 15.35
CA TYR A 34 -7.43 10.08 14.51
C TYR A 34 -8.32 11.26 14.94
N ARG A 35 -8.49 11.47 16.25
CA ARG A 35 -9.21 12.62 16.81
C ARG A 35 -8.55 13.93 16.43
N LYS A 36 -7.21 14.01 16.45
CA LYS A 36 -6.49 15.21 16.00
C LYS A 36 -6.67 15.43 14.50
N LEU A 37 -6.51 14.38 13.71
CA LEU A 37 -6.63 14.46 12.26
C LEU A 37 -8.01 14.95 11.83
N THR A 38 -9.08 14.46 12.47
CA THR A 38 -10.47 14.85 12.18
C THR A 38 -10.87 16.20 12.77
N GLY A 39 -10.14 16.69 13.77
CA GLY A 39 -10.32 18.03 14.34
C GLY A 39 -9.72 19.16 13.50
N LEU A 40 -8.96 18.84 12.45
CA LEU A 40 -8.37 19.82 11.55
C LEU A 40 -9.38 20.30 10.49
N PRO A 41 -9.28 21.57 10.03
CA PRO A 41 -10.08 22.03 8.90
C PRO A 41 -9.75 21.21 7.65
N GLY A 42 -10.77 20.81 6.90
CA GLY A 42 -10.72 19.72 5.90
C GLY A 42 -9.78 19.87 4.70
N ASP A 43 -8.97 20.93 4.64
CA ASP A 43 -7.99 21.17 3.57
C ASP A 43 -6.53 21.14 4.07
N GLU A 44 -6.31 21.10 5.39
CA GLU A 44 -4.98 21.09 6.00
C GLU A 44 -4.79 19.88 6.91
N SER A 45 -4.55 18.70 6.33
CA SER A 45 -4.00 17.57 7.09
C SER A 45 -2.47 17.61 7.00
N PRO A 46 -1.75 18.14 8.00
CA PRO A 46 -0.31 18.20 7.95
C PRO A 46 0.24 16.77 8.04
N VAL A 47 1.15 16.46 7.13
CA VAL A 47 1.80 15.14 7.03
C VAL A 47 2.50 14.76 8.34
N VAL A 48 2.97 15.76 9.09
CA VAL A 48 3.59 15.63 10.41
C VAL A 48 2.75 16.38 11.44
N MET A 49 2.31 15.69 12.48
CA MET A 49 1.65 16.28 13.64
C MET A 49 2.51 16.10 14.89
N HIS A 50 2.38 17.00 15.86
CA HIS A 50 3.09 16.89 17.14
C HIS A 50 2.09 16.96 18.31
N HIS A 51 2.31 16.12 19.31
CA HIS A 51 1.55 16.12 20.56
C HIS A 51 2.33 15.44 21.68
N ASP A 52 2.38 16.07 22.85
CA ASP A 52 2.88 15.48 24.09
C ASP A 52 4.27 14.84 23.93
N GLY A 53 5.15 15.53 23.20
CA GLY A 53 6.53 15.07 22.94
C GLY A 53 6.63 13.92 21.93
N ARG A 54 5.55 13.61 21.21
CA ARG A 54 5.52 12.63 20.11
C ARG A 54 5.19 13.30 18.78
N HIS A 55 5.94 12.92 17.76
CA HIS A 55 5.63 13.22 16.38
C HIS A 55 4.84 12.08 15.76
N PHE A 56 3.79 12.41 15.02
CA PHE A 56 2.99 11.51 14.22
C PHE A 56 3.26 11.83 12.75
N ILE A 57 3.76 10.85 12.02
CA ILE A 57 4.01 10.96 10.59
C ILE A 57 3.08 9.98 9.91
N HIS A 58 2.35 10.42 8.89
CA HIS A 58 1.38 9.55 8.23
C HIS A 58 1.33 9.74 6.71
N ILE A 59 0.84 8.71 6.04
CA ILE A 59 0.39 8.77 4.65
C ILE A 59 -1.04 8.23 4.55
N ARG A 60 -1.76 8.68 3.52
CA ARG A 60 -3.08 8.14 3.17
C ARG A 60 -2.98 7.35 1.87
N HIS A 61 -3.31 6.07 1.90
CA HIS A 61 -3.30 5.19 0.73
C HIS A 61 -4.57 4.36 0.68
N SER A 62 -5.33 4.41 -0.42
CA SER A 62 -6.58 3.64 -0.60
C SER A 62 -7.58 3.79 0.54
N GLY A 63 -7.65 4.98 1.15
CA GLY A 63 -8.52 5.27 2.30
C GLY A 63 -7.99 4.78 3.66
N LEU A 64 -6.87 4.07 3.70
CA LEU A 64 -6.16 3.70 4.93
C LEU A 64 -5.21 4.82 5.37
N TYR A 65 -5.04 4.97 6.68
CA TYR A 65 -3.98 5.79 7.27
C TYR A 65 -2.88 4.89 7.78
N LEU A 66 -1.68 5.01 7.21
CA LEU A 66 -0.49 4.35 7.74
C LEU A 66 0.29 5.40 8.52
N VAL A 67 0.59 5.09 9.78
CA VAL A 67 1.12 6.06 10.74
C VAL A 67 2.31 5.46 11.47
N VAL A 68 3.36 6.26 11.63
CA VAL A 68 4.44 5.99 12.58
C VAL A 68 4.51 7.11 13.60
N THR A 69 4.93 6.75 14.81
CA THR A 69 5.25 7.72 15.85
C THR A 69 6.73 7.69 16.20
N THR A 70 7.24 8.84 16.63
CA THR A 70 8.58 8.94 17.21
C THR A 70 8.60 10.03 18.28
N SER A 71 9.32 9.79 19.38
CA SER A 71 9.63 10.80 20.39
C SER A 71 11.00 11.46 20.19
N GLU A 72 11.73 11.02 19.16
CA GLU A 72 13.08 11.52 18.86
C GLU A 72 13.08 12.43 17.65
N ASN A 73 14.15 13.22 17.53
CA ASN A 73 14.39 14.07 16.37
C ASN A 73 14.89 13.25 15.17
N VAL A 74 13.97 12.52 14.53
CA VAL A 74 14.21 11.78 13.29
C VAL A 74 13.74 12.61 12.10
N SER A 75 14.47 12.56 10.98
CA SER A 75 14.05 13.20 9.73
C SER A 75 12.65 12.70 9.30
N PRO A 76 11.65 13.60 9.18
CA PRO A 76 10.31 13.20 8.74
C PRO A 76 10.29 12.60 7.34
N PHE A 77 11.21 13.03 6.46
CA PHE A 77 11.31 12.51 5.10
C PHE A 77 11.67 11.03 5.06
N SER A 78 12.58 10.58 5.93
CA SER A 78 12.95 9.17 6.01
C SER A 78 11.78 8.30 6.50
N LEU A 79 10.96 8.84 7.41
CA LEU A 79 9.76 8.15 7.90
C LEU A 79 8.66 8.11 6.83
N LEU A 80 8.52 9.16 6.02
CA LEU A 80 7.58 9.18 4.89
C LEU A 80 7.99 8.22 3.79
N GLU A 81 9.28 8.15 3.48
CA GLU A 81 9.83 7.18 2.55
C GLU A 81 9.56 5.76 3.05
N LEU A 82 9.84 5.47 4.32
CA LEU A 82 9.55 4.17 4.94
C LEU A 82 8.06 3.81 4.84
N LEU A 83 7.16 4.74 5.20
CA LEU A 83 5.72 4.50 5.10
C LEU A 83 5.28 4.19 3.67
N SER A 84 5.83 4.93 2.69
CA SER A 84 5.53 4.70 1.27
C SER A 84 6.04 3.35 0.80
N ARG A 85 7.26 2.96 1.21
CA ARG A 85 7.84 1.64 0.92
C ARG A 85 7.06 0.52 1.59
N LEU A 86 6.60 0.71 2.83
CA LEU A 86 5.73 -0.24 3.53
C LEU A 86 4.39 -0.41 2.81
N ALA A 87 3.77 0.67 2.33
CA ALA A 87 2.53 0.56 1.54
C ALA A 87 2.74 -0.29 0.27
N THR A 88 3.84 -0.07 -0.45
CA THR A 88 4.22 -0.90 -1.61
C THR A 88 4.47 -2.35 -1.21
N LEU A 89 5.25 -2.60 -0.16
CA LEU A 89 5.57 -3.94 0.31
C LEU A 89 4.31 -4.71 0.75
N LEU A 90 3.41 -4.07 1.48
CA LEU A 90 2.11 -4.65 1.84
C LEU A 90 1.29 -4.99 0.58
N GLY A 91 1.38 -4.14 -0.45
CA GLY A 91 0.81 -4.40 -1.77
C GLY A 91 1.41 -5.63 -2.46
N ASP A 92 2.74 -5.74 -2.46
CA ASP A 92 3.47 -6.84 -3.10
C ASP A 92 3.15 -8.19 -2.46
N TYR A 93 2.99 -8.24 -1.14
CA TYR A 93 2.71 -9.46 -0.38
C TYR A 93 1.21 -9.78 -0.31
N CYS A 94 0.35 -8.80 -0.04
CA CYS A 94 -1.08 -9.04 0.19
C CYS A 94 -1.97 -8.82 -1.05
N GLY A 95 -1.43 -8.24 -2.12
CA GLY A 95 -2.19 -7.77 -3.29
C GLY A 95 -2.73 -6.35 -3.08
N SER A 96 -3.86 -6.01 -3.72
CA SER A 96 -4.41 -4.64 -3.62
C SER A 96 -4.61 -4.17 -2.16
N LEU A 97 -3.91 -3.09 -1.80
CA LEU A 97 -3.92 -2.53 -0.45
C LEU A 97 -5.29 -1.87 -0.16
N GLY A 98 -6.01 -2.47 0.79
CA GLY A 98 -7.31 -1.99 1.26
C GLY A 98 -7.70 -2.65 2.59
N GLU A 99 -8.72 -2.10 3.23
CA GLU A 99 -9.17 -2.52 4.57
C GLU A 99 -9.44 -4.03 4.65
N GLY A 100 -10.27 -4.56 3.73
CA GLY A 100 -10.58 -5.99 3.71
C GLY A 100 -9.36 -6.90 3.44
N THR A 101 -8.35 -6.41 2.71
CA THR A 101 -7.11 -7.15 2.45
C THR A 101 -6.27 -7.23 3.73
N ILE A 102 -6.08 -6.10 4.42
CA ILE A 102 -5.31 -6.03 5.66
C ILE A 102 -5.98 -6.86 6.76
N SER A 103 -7.31 -6.76 6.93
CA SER A 103 -8.05 -7.53 7.93
C SER A 103 -7.96 -9.05 7.74
N ARG A 104 -7.82 -9.54 6.50
CA ARG A 104 -7.63 -10.97 6.21
C ARG A 104 -6.19 -11.44 6.39
N ASN A 105 -5.22 -10.54 6.25
CA ASN A 105 -3.79 -10.84 6.21
C ASN A 105 -3.05 -10.36 7.47
N VAL A 106 -3.74 -10.17 8.60
CA VAL A 106 -3.16 -9.58 9.82
C VAL A 106 -1.89 -10.32 10.29
N ALA A 107 -1.87 -11.66 10.23
CA ALA A 107 -0.70 -12.44 10.61
C ALA A 107 0.51 -12.13 9.71
N LEU A 108 0.31 -12.11 8.40
CA LEU A 108 1.34 -11.78 7.42
C LEU A 108 1.83 -10.32 7.58
N VAL A 109 0.93 -9.38 7.87
CA VAL A 109 1.32 -7.99 8.11
C VAL A 109 2.20 -7.87 9.35
N TYR A 110 1.89 -8.56 10.45
CA TYR A 110 2.76 -8.53 11.63
C TYR A 110 4.12 -9.19 11.40
N GLU A 111 4.16 -10.30 10.66
CA GLU A 111 5.42 -10.94 10.28
C GLU A 111 6.29 -10.01 9.43
N LEU A 112 5.69 -9.34 8.43
CA LEU A 112 6.41 -8.34 7.63
C LEU A 112 6.93 -7.19 8.49
N LEU A 113 6.14 -6.70 9.45
CA LEU A 113 6.58 -5.62 10.33
C LEU A 113 7.76 -6.04 11.20
N ASP A 114 7.78 -7.29 11.69
CA ASP A 114 8.85 -7.81 12.54
C ASP A 114 10.17 -8.00 11.77
N GLU A 115 10.10 -8.33 10.48
CA GLU A 115 11.29 -8.43 9.62
C GLU A 115 11.77 -7.07 9.08
N VAL A 116 10.86 -6.11 8.85
CA VAL A 116 11.22 -4.76 8.37
C VAL A 116 11.76 -3.90 9.49
N LEU A 117 11.19 -4.01 10.69
CA LEU A 117 11.47 -3.15 11.84
C LEU A 117 11.85 -3.99 13.07
N ASP A 118 13.10 -3.88 13.49
CA ASP A 118 13.55 -4.42 14.77
C ASP A 118 13.75 -3.29 15.78
N TYR A 119 12.98 -3.36 16.88
CA TYR A 119 13.04 -2.40 17.99
C TYR A 119 12.96 -0.91 17.58
N GLY A 120 12.28 -0.62 16.47
CA GLY A 120 12.11 0.73 15.92
C GLY A 120 13.18 1.17 14.91
N TYR A 121 14.07 0.26 14.51
CA TYR A 121 15.09 0.45 13.48
C TYR A 121 14.73 -0.30 12.20
N VAL A 122 14.88 0.37 11.06
CA VAL A 122 14.65 -0.22 9.74
C VAL A 122 15.79 -1.17 9.40
N GLN A 123 15.47 -2.45 9.21
CA GLN A 123 16.45 -3.49 8.84
C GLN A 123 16.50 -3.65 7.31
N THR A 124 15.37 -3.94 6.68
CA THR A 124 15.28 -4.11 5.23
C THR A 124 13.87 -3.80 4.72
N THR A 125 13.78 -3.24 3.50
CA THR A 125 12.51 -3.01 2.79
C THR A 125 12.52 -3.64 1.40
N SER A 126 13.45 -4.59 1.16
CA SER A 126 13.56 -5.31 -0.12
C SER A 126 12.65 -6.54 -0.10
N THR A 127 11.67 -6.56 -0.99
CA THR A 127 10.75 -7.69 -1.20
C THR A 127 11.50 -9.00 -1.46
N GLU A 128 12.61 -8.95 -2.23
CA GLU A 128 13.42 -10.12 -2.55
C GLU A 128 14.15 -10.71 -1.34
N MET A 129 14.70 -9.85 -0.49
CA MET A 129 15.37 -10.30 0.73
C MET A 129 14.36 -10.86 1.73
N LEU A 130 13.25 -10.14 1.94
CA LEU A 130 12.19 -10.53 2.87
C LEU A 130 11.55 -11.87 2.51
N ARG A 131 11.50 -12.24 1.22
CA ARG A 131 10.90 -13.50 0.76
C ARG A 131 11.46 -14.74 1.45
N ASN A 132 12.72 -14.69 1.90
CA ASN A 132 13.36 -15.81 2.58
C ASN A 132 13.00 -15.93 4.07
N PHE A 133 12.48 -14.85 4.66
CA PHE A 133 12.16 -14.75 6.08
C PHE A 133 10.65 -14.86 6.35
N ILE A 134 9.82 -14.47 5.38
CA ILE A 134 8.36 -14.55 5.47
C ILE A 134 7.86 -15.95 5.13
N GLN A 135 7.13 -16.56 6.07
CA GLN A 135 6.55 -17.90 5.97
C GLN A 135 5.04 -17.88 5.75
N THR A 136 4.34 -16.84 6.19
CA THR A 136 2.88 -16.75 6.03
C THR A 136 2.50 -16.52 4.56
N GLU A 137 1.60 -17.34 4.04
CA GLU A 137 1.05 -17.15 2.69
C GLU A 137 -0.12 -16.14 2.70
N ALA A 138 -0.22 -15.35 1.63
CA ALA A 138 -1.26 -14.35 1.50
C ALA A 138 -2.64 -14.96 1.21
N VAL A 139 -3.65 -14.50 1.95
CA VAL A 139 -5.06 -14.80 1.73
C VAL A 139 -5.61 -13.84 0.68
N VAL A 140 -5.56 -14.29 -0.59
CA VAL A 140 -6.09 -13.54 -1.73
C VAL A 140 -7.57 -13.85 -1.94
N SER A 141 -8.42 -12.82 -1.93
CA SER A 141 -9.82 -12.97 -2.34
C SER A 141 -9.87 -13.19 -3.84
N LYS A 142 -10.38 -14.35 -4.29
CA LYS A 142 -10.69 -14.55 -5.71
C LYS A 142 -11.80 -13.58 -6.10
N PRO A 143 -11.57 -12.62 -7.02
CA PRO A 143 -12.67 -11.83 -7.55
C PRO A 143 -13.65 -12.78 -8.22
N PHE A 144 -14.95 -12.60 -7.96
CA PHE A 144 -16.00 -13.36 -8.63
C PHE A 144 -15.86 -13.15 -10.14
N SER A 145 -15.43 -14.17 -10.85
CA SER A 145 -15.27 -14.11 -12.29
C SER A 145 -16.46 -14.82 -12.93
N LEU A 146 -17.20 -14.11 -13.78
CA LEU A 146 -18.21 -14.71 -14.65
C LEU A 146 -17.62 -15.82 -15.55
N PHE A 147 -16.29 -15.80 -15.78
CA PHE A 147 -15.60 -16.88 -16.48
C PHE A 147 -15.50 -18.17 -15.66
N ASP A 148 -15.59 -18.13 -14.32
CA ASP A 148 -15.60 -19.35 -13.48
C ASP A 148 -16.94 -20.11 -13.59
N LEU A 149 -17.99 -19.42 -14.08
CA LEU A 149 -19.29 -20.01 -14.40
C LEU A 149 -19.33 -20.71 -15.76
N SER A 150 -18.24 -20.73 -16.55
CA SER A 150 -18.20 -21.51 -17.80
C SER A 150 -18.28 -23.03 -17.54
N SER A 151 -18.12 -23.45 -16.28
CA SER A 151 -18.38 -24.82 -15.82
C SER A 151 -19.88 -25.13 -15.64
N VAL A 152 -20.74 -24.11 -15.61
CA VAL A 152 -22.21 -24.24 -15.68
C VAL A 152 -22.61 -23.97 -17.13
N GLY A 153 -22.72 -25.03 -17.93
CA GLY A 153 -22.98 -24.97 -19.36
C GLY A 153 -24.29 -24.24 -19.73
N LEU A 154 -24.23 -22.91 -19.80
CA LEU A 154 -25.30 -22.07 -20.29
C LEU A 154 -24.84 -21.40 -21.59
N PHE A 155 -25.36 -21.93 -22.70
CA PHE A 155 -25.30 -21.41 -24.07
C PHE A 155 -23.92 -21.30 -24.72
N GLY A 156 -23.50 -22.39 -25.39
CA GLY A 156 -23.20 -22.47 -26.84
C GLY A 156 -22.39 -21.39 -27.57
N ALA A 157 -21.76 -20.44 -26.90
CA ALA A 157 -20.93 -19.43 -27.51
C ALA A 157 -19.46 -19.84 -27.35
N GLU A 158 -18.87 -20.33 -28.44
CA GLU A 158 -17.43 -20.47 -28.56
C GLU A 158 -16.78 -19.08 -28.59
N THR A 159 -16.61 -18.46 -27.41
CA THR A 159 -15.90 -17.19 -27.30
C THR A 159 -14.40 -17.45 -27.39
N GLN A 160 -13.85 -17.31 -28.60
CA GLN A 160 -12.41 -17.22 -28.87
C GLN A 160 -11.80 -15.93 -28.26
N GLN A 161 -11.84 -15.78 -26.94
CA GLN A 161 -11.24 -14.65 -26.23
C GLN A 161 -10.28 -15.15 -25.16
N SER A 162 -9.17 -15.73 -25.59
CA SER A 162 -8.06 -16.20 -24.72
C SER A 162 -6.71 -15.67 -25.21
N LYS A 163 -6.62 -14.36 -25.48
CA LYS A 163 -5.32 -13.71 -25.80
C LYS A 163 -5.02 -12.46 -24.98
N VAL A 164 -5.89 -12.05 -24.07
CA VAL A 164 -5.65 -10.91 -23.18
C VAL A 164 -5.58 -11.44 -21.76
N ALA A 165 -4.48 -11.13 -21.06
CA ALA A 165 -4.34 -11.49 -19.66
C ALA A 165 -5.49 -10.84 -18.86
N PRO A 166 -6.12 -11.55 -17.91
CA PRO A 166 -7.20 -10.99 -17.12
C PRO A 166 -6.73 -9.72 -16.40
N SER A 167 -7.51 -8.64 -16.42
CA SER A 167 -7.17 -7.34 -15.79
C SER A 167 -6.81 -7.44 -14.31
N SER A 168 -7.14 -8.55 -13.64
CA SER A 168 -6.71 -8.84 -12.27
C SER A 168 -5.21 -9.11 -12.12
N ALA A 169 -4.45 -9.29 -13.21
CA ALA A 169 -3.00 -9.58 -13.14
C ALA A 169 -2.23 -8.52 -12.34
N ALA A 170 -2.55 -7.24 -12.54
CA ALA A 170 -1.93 -6.12 -11.82
C ALA A 170 -2.28 -6.05 -10.33
N SER A 171 -3.29 -6.81 -9.88
CA SER A 171 -3.78 -6.78 -8.49
C SER A 171 -3.32 -7.99 -7.66
N ARG A 172 -2.60 -8.93 -8.28
CA ARG A 172 -2.10 -10.12 -7.61
C ARG A 172 -0.84 -9.79 -6.80
N PRO A 173 -0.63 -10.47 -5.65
CA PRO A 173 0.67 -10.44 -4.99
C PRO A 173 1.79 -10.77 -5.99
N VAL A 174 2.90 -10.05 -5.87
CA VAL A 174 4.11 -10.26 -6.70
C VAL A 174 4.72 -11.63 -6.41
N LEU A 175 4.49 -12.15 -5.20
CA LEU A 175 4.91 -13.48 -4.81
C LEU A 175 3.83 -14.50 -5.22
N SER A 176 4.09 -15.21 -6.32
CA SER A 176 3.34 -16.42 -6.66
C SER A 176 3.55 -17.48 -5.57
N SER A 177 2.48 -18.22 -5.25
CA SER A 177 2.57 -19.35 -4.33
C SER A 177 3.67 -20.30 -4.83
N ARG A 178 4.44 -20.88 -3.91
CA ARG A 178 5.60 -21.74 -4.25
C ARG A 178 5.24 -22.89 -5.21
N SER A 179 3.96 -23.24 -5.30
CA SER A 179 3.39 -24.27 -6.15
C SER A 179 3.10 -23.87 -7.61
N ASP A 180 3.05 -22.58 -7.96
CA ASP A 180 2.53 -22.10 -9.27
C ASP A 180 3.61 -21.62 -10.26
N GLN A 181 4.86 -22.07 -10.09
CA GLN A 181 5.95 -21.77 -11.03
C GLN A 181 5.86 -22.63 -12.30
N SER A 182 4.81 -22.41 -13.08
CA SER A 182 4.74 -22.85 -14.47
C SER A 182 5.84 -22.13 -15.26
N GLN A 183 6.85 -22.90 -15.70
CA GLN A 183 8.00 -22.50 -16.52
C GLN A 183 7.59 -22.06 -17.94
N LYS A 184 6.77 -21.02 -18.06
CA LYS A 184 6.49 -20.37 -19.34
C LYS A 184 7.23 -19.05 -19.36
N ASN A 185 8.21 -18.95 -20.26
CA ASN A 185 8.97 -17.73 -20.50
C ASN A 185 8.06 -16.73 -21.23
N GLU A 186 7.28 -15.97 -20.48
CA GLU A 186 6.39 -14.93 -21.00
C GLU A 186 6.89 -13.55 -20.53
N VAL A 187 6.84 -12.56 -21.42
CA VAL A 187 7.19 -11.17 -21.11
C VAL A 187 5.95 -10.32 -21.35
N PHE A 188 5.53 -9.58 -20.33
CA PHE A 188 4.41 -8.65 -20.42
C PHE A 188 4.96 -7.22 -20.47
N LEU A 189 4.49 -6.44 -21.45
CA LEU A 189 4.86 -5.04 -21.63
C LEU A 189 3.62 -4.19 -21.37
N ASP A 190 3.70 -3.28 -20.41
CA ASP A 190 2.66 -2.28 -20.14
C ASP A 190 3.17 -0.89 -20.57
N VAL A 191 2.42 -0.22 -21.44
CA VAL A 191 2.77 1.11 -21.97
C VAL A 191 1.84 2.12 -21.32
N VAL A 192 2.35 2.79 -20.28
CA VAL A 192 1.60 3.79 -19.53
C VAL A 192 1.96 5.20 -20.00
N GLU A 193 1.03 5.86 -20.68
CA GLU A 193 1.17 7.27 -21.07
C GLU A 193 0.48 8.18 -20.05
N ARG A 194 1.22 9.16 -19.50
CA ARG A 194 0.69 10.15 -18.55
C ARG A 194 0.78 11.56 -19.13
N LEU A 195 -0.37 12.11 -19.53
CA LEU A 195 -0.50 13.50 -19.97
C LEU A 195 -0.90 14.40 -18.80
N SER A 196 -0.01 15.33 -18.41
CA SER A 196 -0.32 16.38 -17.43
C SER A 196 -0.53 17.71 -18.17
N VAL A 197 -1.76 18.22 -18.21
CA VAL A 197 -2.10 19.50 -18.86
C VAL A 197 -2.58 20.48 -17.81
N LEU A 198 -2.01 21.70 -17.80
CA LEU A 198 -2.51 22.82 -17.02
C LEU A 198 -3.15 23.81 -17.99
N ILE A 199 -4.48 23.92 -17.96
CA ILE A 199 -5.23 24.88 -18.77
C ILE A 199 -5.56 26.07 -17.88
N ALA A 200 -4.90 27.20 -18.11
CA ALA A 200 -5.24 28.46 -17.45
C ALA A 200 -6.41 29.13 -18.16
N SER A 201 -7.20 29.92 -17.42
CA SER A 201 -8.40 30.62 -17.92
C SER A 201 -8.11 31.81 -18.85
N ASN A 202 -6.84 32.02 -19.25
CA ASN A 202 -6.47 33.01 -20.24
C ASN A 202 -6.67 32.46 -21.66
N VAL A 203 -7.93 32.48 -22.09
CA VAL A 203 -8.32 32.47 -23.51
C VAL A 203 -7.84 33.80 -24.12
N MET A 204 -6.53 33.92 -24.37
CA MET A 204 -5.86 34.84 -25.30
C MET A 204 -4.34 34.79 -25.07
N GLY A 205 -3.67 33.93 -25.84
CA GLY A 205 -2.30 34.18 -26.31
C GLY A 205 -1.14 33.90 -25.35
N GLN A 206 -0.90 32.63 -25.03
CA GLN A 206 0.45 32.00 -25.07
C GLN A 206 0.31 30.53 -24.63
N GLU A 207 0.29 29.61 -25.58
CA GLU A 207 0.49 28.19 -25.29
C GLU A 207 1.98 27.97 -24.95
N SER A 208 2.32 27.98 -23.66
CA SER A 208 3.56 27.38 -23.19
C SER A 208 3.26 25.98 -22.68
N GLY A 209 3.09 25.04 -23.60
CA GLY A 209 3.02 23.62 -23.29
C GLY A 209 4.43 23.06 -23.13
N SER A 210 4.81 22.61 -21.93
CA SER A 210 6.03 21.82 -21.74
C SER A 210 5.66 20.33 -21.72
N MET A 211 5.88 19.64 -22.84
CA MET A 211 5.81 18.19 -22.91
C MET A 211 7.04 17.58 -22.25
N LYS A 212 6.84 16.86 -21.15
CA LYS A 212 7.85 15.92 -20.62
C LYS A 212 7.31 14.51 -20.76
N SER A 213 7.70 13.84 -21.84
CA SER A 213 7.55 12.38 -21.91
C SER A 213 8.67 11.74 -21.07
N ARG A 214 8.30 10.93 -20.09
CA ARG A 214 9.22 10.01 -19.41
C ARG A 214 8.87 8.60 -19.83
N PHE A 215 9.74 8.00 -20.61
CA PHE A 215 9.73 6.56 -20.82
C PHE A 215 10.32 5.91 -19.57
N THR A 216 9.52 5.12 -18.85
CA THR A 216 10.02 4.19 -17.84
C THR A 216 9.75 2.80 -18.36
N ALA A 217 10.79 2.15 -18.89
CA ALA A 217 10.81 0.70 -19.00
C ALA A 217 11.04 0.18 -17.57
N LEU A 218 10.11 -0.62 -17.06
CA LEU A 218 10.31 -1.40 -15.84
C LEU A 218 11.12 -2.66 -16.17
#